data_AF-A0A1I6MZ45-F1
#
_entry.id   AF-A0A1I6MZ45-F1
#
_cell.length_a   1.000
_cell.length_b   1.000
_cell.length_c   1.000
_cell.angle_alpha   90.00
_cell.angle_beta   90.00
_cell.angle_gamma   90.00
#
_symmetry.space_group_name_H-M   'P 1'
#
loop_
_entity.id
_entity.type
_entity.pdbx_description
1 polymer ?
#
loop_
_entity_poly.entity_id
_entity_poly.type
_entity_poly.pdbx_seq_one_letter_code
_entity_poly.pdbx_strand_id
1 'polypeptide(L)'
;MDDKSCSIFISHAAVDEALAVSLKGSIEKALPGHKVFVSSDPTDLKLGDEWIPKILRSLETAQFVLVLATERGLSRKWVWFEAGRTWFTGVTMLPCCVGRLRKSQLPAPFSSRMGANIDDPADLKSVFESLRLHFGELAELPDYEDLAKTMIRLDVRAEERNKILDDPFMVERLRDLNDTMSRLSPAERETIRQFVIHRELSTAGVKMKVKNSGIDMARWSVPDHLVQITGWISPKSGNKPYDDMQLNVYSINPEMLPLLTTYFLAKD
;
A
#
# COMPACT_ATOMS: atom_id res chain seq x y z
N MET A 1 -35.12 21.29 -2.38
CA MET A 1 -34.65 19.94 -2.75
C MET A 1 -34.10 19.33 -1.49
N ASP A 2 -34.78 18.36 -0.90
CA ASP A 2 -34.32 17.69 0.32
C ASP A 2 -33.02 16.94 0.01
N ASP A 3 -31.89 17.55 0.37
CA ASP A 3 -30.61 16.85 0.45
C ASP A 3 -30.74 15.87 1.61
N LYS A 4 -31.17 14.63 1.31
CA LYS A 4 -31.27 13.56 2.30
C LYS A 4 -29.99 13.54 3.13
N SER A 5 -30.15 13.64 4.45
CA SER A 5 -29.05 13.64 5.42
C SER A 5 -28.16 12.40 5.22
N CYS A 6 -26.84 12.62 5.29
CA CYS A 6 -25.88 11.51 5.28
C CYS A 6 -26.18 10.62 6.49
N SER A 7 -26.39 9.31 6.28
CA SER A 7 -26.62 8.38 7.40
C SER A 7 -25.31 7.75 7.86
N ILE A 8 -24.45 7.39 6.90
CA ILE A 8 -23.20 6.66 7.13
C ILE A 8 -22.07 7.41 6.44
N PHE A 9 -20.98 7.63 7.16
CA PHE A 9 -19.78 8.29 6.64
C PHE A 9 -18.60 7.34 6.67
N ILE A 10 -17.86 7.22 5.57
CA ILE A 10 -16.66 6.40 5.47
C ILE A 10 -15.44 7.31 5.35
N SER A 11 -14.71 7.43 6.46
CA SER A 11 -13.42 8.12 6.54
C SER A 11 -12.30 7.26 5.98
N HIS A 12 -11.53 7.78 5.03
CA HIS A 12 -10.42 7.06 4.39
C HIS A 12 -9.36 8.02 3.84
N ALA A 13 -8.15 7.50 3.58
CA ALA A 13 -7.16 8.23 2.76
C ALA A 13 -7.52 8.12 1.28
N ALA A 14 -7.19 9.13 0.48
CA ALA A 14 -7.52 9.13 -0.96
C ALA A 14 -6.99 7.89 -1.71
N VAL A 15 -5.82 7.36 -1.34
CA VAL A 15 -5.27 6.14 -1.94
C VAL A 15 -6.14 4.88 -1.73
N ASP A 16 -6.97 4.90 -0.68
CA ASP A 16 -7.90 3.83 -0.29
C ASP A 16 -9.32 4.05 -0.85
N GLU A 17 -9.54 5.03 -1.75
CA GLU A 17 -10.86 5.35 -2.31
C GLU A 17 -11.59 4.12 -2.87
N ALA A 18 -10.88 3.26 -3.60
CA ALA A 18 -11.48 2.07 -4.17
C ALA A 18 -12.05 1.10 -3.11
N LEU A 19 -11.40 0.99 -1.95
CA LEU A 19 -11.90 0.21 -0.81
C LEU A 19 -13.19 0.84 -0.28
N ALA A 20 -13.18 2.16 -0.05
CA ALA A 20 -14.32 2.91 0.47
C ALA A 20 -15.54 2.83 -0.45
N VAL A 21 -15.34 2.97 -1.77
CA VAL A 21 -16.40 2.88 -2.77
C VAL A 21 -17.00 1.47 -2.85
N SER A 22 -16.16 0.43 -2.78
CA SER A 22 -16.63 -0.96 -2.81
C SER A 22 -17.41 -1.31 -1.54
N LEU A 23 -16.97 -0.85 -0.37
CA LEU A 23 -17.71 -1.03 0.88
C LEU A 23 -19.03 -0.24 0.85
N LYS A 24 -18.99 1.01 0.39
CA LYS A 24 -20.18 1.85 0.17
C LYS A 24 -21.23 1.13 -0.66
N GLY A 25 -20.85 0.58 -1.81
CA GLY A 25 -21.81 -0.10 -2.70
C GLY A 25 -22.49 -1.30 -2.04
N SER A 26 -21.77 -2.03 -1.18
CA SER A 26 -22.34 -3.14 -0.42
C SER A 26 -23.28 -2.66 0.68
N ILE A 27 -22.95 -1.56 1.35
CA ILE A 27 -23.79 -0.96 2.39
C ILE A 27 -25.07 -0.35 1.81
N GLU A 28 -25.00 0.37 0.68
CA GLU A 28 -26.17 1.00 0.05
C GLU A 28 -27.17 -0.06 -0.47
N LYS A 29 -26.68 -1.22 -0.93
CA LYS A 29 -27.55 -2.36 -1.26
C LYS A 29 -28.22 -2.96 -0.04
N ALA A 30 -27.50 -3.10 1.06
CA ALA A 30 -28.05 -3.59 2.32
C ALA A 30 -29.03 -2.59 2.96
N LEU A 31 -28.84 -1.29 2.74
CA LEU A 31 -29.59 -0.20 3.34
C LEU A 31 -30.07 0.82 2.28
N PRO A 32 -31.01 0.46 1.37
CA PRO A 32 -31.42 1.30 0.23
C PRO A 32 -32.09 2.64 0.60
N GLY A 33 -32.38 2.87 1.89
CA GLY A 33 -32.88 4.14 2.43
C GLY A 33 -31.81 5.06 3.02
N HIS A 34 -30.58 4.57 3.22
CA HIS A 34 -29.52 5.27 3.93
C HIS A 34 -28.42 5.73 2.97
N LYS A 35 -28.10 7.01 3.03
CA LYS A 35 -27.06 7.61 2.17
C LYS A 35 -25.69 7.35 2.79
N VAL A 36 -24.78 6.81 1.99
CA VAL A 36 -23.38 6.59 2.38
C VAL A 36 -22.49 7.63 1.69
N PHE A 37 -21.77 8.40 2.51
CA PHE A 37 -20.76 9.36 2.05
C PHE A 37 -19.36 8.76 2.22
N VAL A 38 -18.50 8.94 1.23
CA VAL A 38 -17.08 8.56 1.26
C VAL A 38 -16.26 9.84 1.20
N SER A 39 -15.35 10.06 2.16
CA SER A 39 -14.54 11.28 2.21
C SER A 39 -13.15 11.13 1.60
N SER A 40 -12.77 12.06 0.74
CA SER A 40 -11.43 12.09 0.13
C SER A 40 -10.48 12.98 0.93
N ASP A 41 -9.18 12.66 0.95
CA ASP A 41 -8.13 13.54 1.53
C ASP A 41 -8.03 14.86 0.71
N PRO A 42 -7.91 16.04 1.36
CA PRO A 42 -7.70 17.32 0.69
C PRO A 42 -6.56 17.38 -0.33
N THR A 43 -5.51 16.57 -0.15
CA THR A 43 -4.26 16.70 -0.91
C THR A 43 -4.37 16.35 -2.38
N ASP A 44 -5.48 15.73 -2.81
CA ASP A 44 -5.73 15.32 -4.21
C ASP A 44 -6.73 16.22 -4.96
N LEU A 45 -6.99 17.43 -4.47
CA LEU A 45 -8.07 18.29 -4.98
C LEU A 45 -7.60 19.49 -5.80
N LYS A 46 -8.49 19.96 -6.69
CA LYS A 46 -8.24 21.08 -7.59
C LYS A 46 -8.62 22.42 -6.94
N LEU A 47 -7.96 23.49 -7.38
CA LEU A 47 -8.29 24.86 -6.96
C LEU A 47 -9.72 25.23 -7.40
N GLY A 48 -10.56 25.67 -6.46
CA GLY A 48 -11.92 26.15 -6.71
C GLY A 48 -13.07 25.28 -6.18
N ASP A 49 -12.78 24.10 -5.62
CA ASP A 49 -13.83 23.19 -5.11
C ASP A 49 -14.38 23.62 -3.73
N GLU A 50 -15.70 23.83 -3.62
CA GLU A 50 -16.42 24.01 -2.34
C GLU A 50 -16.64 22.67 -1.60
N TRP A 51 -15.58 21.87 -1.47
CA TRP A 51 -15.70 20.49 -1.01
C TRP A 51 -15.60 20.35 0.53
N ILE A 52 -14.79 21.17 1.21
CA ILE A 52 -14.67 21.17 2.68
C ILE A 52 -16.04 21.36 3.34
N PRO A 53 -16.87 22.37 2.96
CA PRO A 53 -18.20 22.53 3.54
C PRO A 53 -19.10 21.31 3.33
N LYS A 54 -18.99 20.63 2.17
CA LYS A 54 -19.74 19.40 1.87
C LYS A 54 -19.32 18.24 2.76
N ILE A 55 -18.02 18.06 3.00
CA ILE A 55 -17.51 17.05 3.93
C ILE A 55 -17.99 17.35 5.34
N LEU A 56 -17.81 18.59 5.80
CA LEU A 56 -18.22 18.99 7.15
C LEU A 56 -19.72 18.78 7.36
N ARG A 57 -20.57 19.13 6.39
CA ARG A 57 -22.02 18.87 6.46
C ARG A 57 -22.36 17.38 6.43
N SER A 58 -21.69 16.61 5.59
CA SER A 58 -21.92 15.15 5.51
C SER A 58 -21.46 14.45 6.78
N LEU A 59 -20.34 14.90 7.35
CA LEU A 59 -19.82 14.44 8.61
C LEU A 59 -20.77 14.86 9.73
N GLU A 60 -21.22 16.11 9.80
CA GLU A 60 -22.16 16.63 10.81
C GLU A 60 -23.48 15.85 10.86
N THR A 61 -24.02 15.47 9.70
CA THR A 61 -25.31 14.76 9.61
C THR A 61 -25.19 13.24 9.81
N ALA A 62 -23.99 12.66 9.68
CA ALA A 62 -23.78 11.22 9.79
C ALA A 62 -24.08 10.68 11.20
N GLN A 63 -24.82 9.57 11.25
CA GLN A 63 -25.19 8.86 12.48
C GLN A 63 -24.23 7.71 12.80
N PHE A 64 -23.52 7.22 11.78
CA PHE A 64 -22.52 6.17 11.87
C PHE A 64 -21.28 6.54 11.07
N VAL A 65 -20.09 6.32 11.63
CA VAL A 65 -18.81 6.57 10.98
C VAL A 65 -18.01 5.28 10.90
N LEU A 66 -17.68 4.87 9.68
CA LEU A 66 -16.71 3.82 9.40
C LEU A 66 -15.37 4.49 9.13
N VAL A 67 -14.29 4.00 9.74
CA VAL A 67 -12.94 4.50 9.50
C VAL A 67 -12.13 3.39 8.84
N LEU A 68 -11.74 3.56 7.57
CA LEU A 68 -10.81 2.63 6.94
C LEU A 68 -9.42 2.78 7.56
N ALA A 69 -9.10 1.86 8.46
CA ALA A 69 -7.87 1.84 9.23
C ALA A 69 -6.82 1.00 8.50
N THR A 70 -6.07 1.64 7.62
CA THR A 70 -4.83 1.11 7.03
C THR A 70 -3.64 1.89 7.58
N GLU A 71 -2.41 1.39 7.42
CA GLU A 71 -1.20 2.17 7.76
C GLU A 71 -1.16 3.50 6.99
N ARG A 72 -1.61 3.48 5.73
CA ARG A 72 -1.70 4.65 4.85
C ARG A 72 -2.76 5.62 5.37
N GLY A 73 -3.95 5.12 5.70
CA GLY A 73 -5.07 5.87 6.26
C GLY A 73 -4.73 6.56 7.57
N LEU A 74 -4.18 5.83 8.53
CA LEU A 74 -3.86 6.36 9.86
C LEU A 74 -2.63 7.28 9.88
N SER A 75 -1.85 7.35 8.80
CA SER A 75 -0.82 8.39 8.65
C SER A 75 -1.38 9.75 8.21
N ARG A 76 -2.64 9.81 7.74
CA ARG A 76 -3.28 11.05 7.26
C ARG A 76 -4.01 11.76 8.39
N LYS A 77 -3.58 12.99 8.71
CA LYS A 77 -4.22 13.86 9.72
C LYS A 77 -5.72 14.06 9.46
N TRP A 78 -6.14 14.04 8.21
CA TRP A 78 -7.54 14.25 7.84
C TRP A 78 -8.45 13.11 8.34
N VAL A 79 -8.00 11.85 8.26
CA VAL A 79 -8.74 10.69 8.81
C VAL A 79 -8.95 10.83 10.31
N TRP A 80 -7.93 11.30 11.03
CA TRP A 80 -8.02 11.59 12.47
C TRP A 80 -9.00 12.73 12.78
N PHE A 81 -8.98 13.79 11.97
CA PHE A 81 -9.89 14.92 12.11
C PHE A 81 -11.36 14.49 11.97
N GLU A 82 -11.68 13.71 10.94
CA GLU A 82 -13.04 13.21 10.68
C GLU A 82 -13.52 12.26 11.78
N ALA A 83 -12.67 11.31 12.15
CA ALA A 83 -13.00 10.36 13.20
C ALA A 83 -13.21 11.07 14.55
N GLY A 84 -12.44 12.12 14.83
CA GLY A 84 -12.46 12.89 16.08
C GLY A 84 -13.86 13.35 16.51
N ARG A 85 -14.74 13.69 15.55
CA ARG A 85 -16.14 14.05 15.81
C ARG A 85 -16.86 13.03 16.72
N THR A 86 -16.57 11.76 16.53
CA THR A 86 -17.33 10.65 17.15
C THR A 86 -17.06 10.51 18.65
N TRP A 87 -15.98 11.10 19.18
CA TRP A 87 -15.61 11.00 20.58
C TRP A 87 -16.46 11.87 21.51
N PHE A 88 -17.08 12.93 20.99
CA PHE A 88 -17.84 13.89 21.81
C PHE A 88 -19.30 14.06 21.36
N THR A 89 -19.71 13.40 20.28
CA THR A 89 -21.07 13.54 19.71
C THR A 89 -21.97 12.32 19.95
N GLY A 90 -21.46 11.24 20.54
CA GLY A 90 -22.23 9.99 20.74
C GLY A 90 -22.45 9.18 19.45
N VAL A 91 -21.96 9.66 18.31
CA VAL A 91 -22.01 8.97 17.02
C VAL A 91 -21.21 7.67 17.09
N THR A 92 -21.78 6.60 16.53
CA THR A 92 -21.11 5.30 16.53
C THR A 92 -19.95 5.34 15.54
N MET A 93 -18.78 4.89 15.99
CA MET A 93 -17.58 4.78 15.15
C MET A 93 -17.06 3.36 15.17
N LEU A 94 -16.77 2.81 14.00
CA LEU A 94 -16.22 1.47 13.83
C LEU A 94 -14.94 1.53 12.95
N PRO A 95 -13.76 1.19 13.51
CA PRO A 95 -12.54 1.04 12.73
C PRO A 95 -12.58 -0.24 11.88
N CYS A 96 -12.41 -0.08 10.58
CA CYS A 96 -12.38 -1.14 9.56
C CYS A 96 -10.94 -1.32 9.06
N CYS A 97 -10.24 -2.31 9.60
CA CYS A 97 -8.87 -2.67 9.25
C CYS A 97 -8.81 -3.53 7.98
N VAL A 98 -7.78 -3.33 7.15
CA VAL A 98 -7.51 -4.20 5.99
C VAL A 98 -6.01 -4.30 5.77
N GLY A 99 -5.55 -5.46 5.32
CA GLY A 99 -4.15 -5.68 4.96
C GLY A 99 -3.25 -5.85 6.18
N ARG A 100 -2.13 -5.12 6.22
CA ARG A 100 -1.09 -5.30 7.25
C ARG A 100 -1.53 -4.83 8.64
N LEU A 101 -2.31 -3.76 8.72
CA LEU A 101 -2.82 -3.26 10.00
C LEU A 101 -4.03 -4.10 10.41
N ARG A 102 -3.96 -4.74 11.57
CA ARG A 102 -5.06 -5.53 12.14
C ARG A 102 -5.76 -4.79 13.28
N LYS A 103 -7.02 -5.15 13.55
CA LYS A 103 -7.82 -4.56 14.65
C LYS A 103 -7.14 -4.62 16.02
N SER A 104 -6.30 -5.63 16.28
CA SER A 104 -5.52 -5.76 17.52
C SER A 104 -4.31 -4.81 17.61
N GLN A 105 -3.93 -4.17 16.50
CA GLN A 105 -2.77 -3.29 16.37
C GLN A 105 -3.18 -1.82 16.21
N LEU A 106 -4.47 -1.51 16.33
CA LEU A 106 -4.97 -0.14 16.21
C LEU A 106 -4.25 0.76 17.23
N PRO A 107 -3.80 1.96 16.83
CA PRO A 107 -3.24 2.92 17.77
C PRO A 107 -4.35 3.55 18.62
N ALA A 108 -3.99 4.08 19.78
CA ALA A 108 -4.91 4.94 20.53
C ALA A 108 -5.22 6.22 19.73
N PRO A 109 -6.44 6.79 19.85
CA PRO A 109 -7.60 6.26 20.55
C PRO A 109 -8.41 5.17 19.82
N PHE A 110 -8.11 4.78 18.58
CA PHE A 110 -8.90 3.77 17.85
C PHE A 110 -8.95 2.41 18.55
N SER A 111 -7.88 2.01 19.25
CA SER A 111 -7.86 0.78 20.07
C SER A 111 -8.88 0.74 21.21
N SER A 112 -9.41 1.89 21.63
CA SER A 112 -10.48 1.95 22.63
C SER A 112 -11.85 1.54 22.07
N ARG A 113 -11.95 1.34 20.76
CA ARG A 113 -13.15 0.86 20.06
C ARG A 113 -12.90 -0.55 19.53
N MET A 114 -13.95 -1.37 19.50
CA MET A 114 -13.87 -2.67 18.83
C MET A 114 -13.82 -2.44 17.31
N GLY A 115 -12.69 -2.78 16.68
CA GLY A 115 -12.53 -2.76 15.23
C GLY A 115 -12.90 -4.09 14.56
N ALA A 116 -12.91 -4.09 13.24
CA ALA A 116 -13.14 -5.27 12.39
C ALA A 116 -12.06 -5.35 11.31
N ASN A 117 -11.58 -6.54 10.98
CA ASN A 117 -10.75 -6.80 9.80
C ASN A 117 -11.68 -7.06 8.61
N ILE A 118 -11.82 -6.10 7.68
CA ILE A 118 -12.79 -6.20 6.57
C ILE A 118 -12.32 -7.06 5.40
N ASP A 119 -11.11 -7.62 5.48
CA ASP A 119 -10.62 -8.74 4.67
C ASP A 119 -10.87 -10.10 5.32
N ASP A 120 -11.54 -10.14 6.47
CA ASP A 120 -12.05 -11.35 7.10
C ASP A 120 -13.59 -11.40 6.99
N PRO A 121 -14.17 -12.49 6.44
CA PRO A 121 -15.61 -12.58 6.26
C PRO A 121 -16.45 -12.57 7.55
N ALA A 122 -15.93 -13.13 8.65
CA ALA A 122 -16.66 -13.15 9.92
C ALA A 122 -16.72 -11.76 10.56
N ASP A 123 -15.63 -11.00 10.43
CA ASP A 123 -15.59 -9.61 10.84
C ASP A 123 -16.46 -8.72 9.93
N LEU A 124 -16.48 -8.93 8.61
CA LEU A 124 -17.43 -8.26 7.70
C LEU A 124 -18.88 -8.52 8.12
N LYS A 125 -19.24 -9.76 8.43
CA LYS A 125 -20.57 -10.09 8.95
C LYS A 125 -20.88 -9.30 10.22
N SER A 126 -19.90 -9.14 11.11
CA SER A 126 -20.04 -8.35 12.35
C SER A 126 -20.22 -6.85 12.07
N VAL A 127 -19.57 -6.31 11.03
CA VAL A 127 -19.80 -4.93 10.57
C VAL A 127 -21.24 -4.74 10.12
N PHE A 128 -21.76 -5.64 9.27
CA PHE A 128 -23.15 -5.56 8.81
C PHE A 128 -24.14 -5.79 9.96
N GLU A 129 -23.84 -6.65 10.91
CA GLU A 129 -24.66 -6.80 12.12
C GLU A 129 -24.70 -5.51 12.95
N SER A 130 -23.56 -4.81 13.09
CA SER A 130 -23.54 -3.50 13.74
C SER A 130 -24.39 -2.46 13.00
N LEU A 131 -24.40 -2.49 11.66
CA LEU A 131 -25.28 -1.64 10.85
C LEU A 131 -26.74 -2.01 11.05
N ARG A 132 -27.07 -3.31 11.12
CA ARG A 132 -28.42 -3.81 11.40
C ARG A 132 -28.94 -3.32 12.75
N LEU A 133 -28.11 -3.42 13.79
CA LEU A 133 -28.47 -2.95 15.13
C LEU A 133 -28.70 -1.44 15.19
N HIS A 134 -28.01 -0.66 14.34
CA HIS A 134 -28.11 0.79 14.34
C HIS A 134 -29.23 1.33 13.44
N PHE A 135 -29.43 0.74 12.26
CA PHE A 135 -30.34 1.25 11.22
C PHE A 135 -31.59 0.39 11.00
N GLY A 136 -31.65 -0.83 11.54
CA GLY A 136 -32.77 -1.75 11.38
C GLY A 136 -32.49 -2.88 10.39
N GLU A 137 -33.54 -3.42 9.76
CA GLU A 137 -33.39 -4.57 8.87
C GLU A 137 -32.54 -4.26 7.62
N LEU A 138 -31.79 -5.27 7.18
CA LEU A 138 -30.94 -5.20 5.99
C LEU A 138 -31.65 -5.91 4.83
N ALA A 139 -31.64 -5.27 3.66
CA ALA A 139 -32.31 -5.77 2.46
C ALA A 139 -31.45 -6.81 1.70
N GLU A 140 -30.37 -6.37 1.06
CA GLU A 140 -29.47 -7.23 0.28
C GLU A 140 -28.10 -7.33 0.97
N LEU A 141 -27.86 -8.45 1.66
CA LEU A 141 -26.55 -8.72 2.26
C LEU A 141 -25.54 -9.13 1.18
N PRO A 142 -24.27 -8.68 1.29
CA PRO A 142 -23.23 -9.13 0.38
C PRO A 142 -22.85 -10.59 0.64
N ASP A 143 -22.27 -11.24 -0.37
CA ASP A 143 -21.43 -12.41 -0.16
C ASP A 143 -20.16 -11.96 0.57
N TYR A 144 -20.05 -12.31 1.86
CA TYR A 144 -18.94 -11.86 2.71
C TYR A 144 -17.58 -12.39 2.23
N GLU A 145 -17.56 -13.56 1.57
CA GLU A 145 -16.35 -14.19 1.07
C GLU A 145 -15.85 -13.47 -0.17
N ASP A 146 -16.76 -13.13 -1.07
CA ASP A 146 -16.43 -12.33 -2.26
C ASP A 146 -16.05 -10.89 -1.90
N LEU A 147 -16.75 -10.29 -0.94
CA LEU A 147 -16.44 -8.95 -0.46
C LEU A 147 -15.06 -8.91 0.22
N ALA A 148 -14.73 -9.88 1.07
CA ALA A 148 -13.41 -10.00 1.69
C ALA A 148 -12.29 -10.14 0.64
N LYS A 149 -12.47 -11.03 -0.35
CA LYS A 149 -11.53 -11.18 -1.48
C LYS A 149 -11.37 -9.88 -2.26
N THR A 150 -12.46 -9.15 -2.46
CA THR A 150 -12.44 -7.84 -3.10
C THR A 150 -11.65 -6.82 -2.26
N MET A 151 -11.82 -6.79 -0.94
CA MET A 151 -11.05 -5.92 -0.05
C MET A 151 -9.55 -6.24 -0.13
N ILE A 152 -9.16 -7.51 -0.09
CA ILE A 152 -7.74 -7.93 -0.24
C ILE A 152 -7.15 -7.42 -1.56
N ARG A 153 -7.83 -7.69 -2.68
CA ARG A 153 -7.38 -7.27 -4.01
C ARG A 153 -7.23 -5.75 -4.12
N LEU A 154 -8.17 -5.00 -3.55
CA LEU A 154 -8.16 -3.54 -3.60
C LEU A 154 -7.07 -2.93 -2.69
N ASP A 155 -6.78 -3.56 -1.55
CA ASP A 155 -5.68 -3.17 -0.67
C ASP A 155 -4.32 -3.33 -1.34
N VAL A 156 -4.08 -4.47 -2.01
CA VAL A 156 -2.84 -4.69 -2.80
C VAL A 156 -2.64 -3.57 -3.82
N ARG A 157 -3.71 -3.21 -4.55
CA ARG A 157 -3.67 -2.11 -5.53
C ARG A 157 -3.45 -0.74 -4.89
N ALA A 158 -4.01 -0.51 -3.70
CA ALA A 158 -3.81 0.73 -2.96
C ALA A 158 -2.36 0.83 -2.45
N GLU A 159 -1.76 -0.27 -1.98
CA GLU A 159 -0.33 -0.30 -1.62
C GLU A 159 0.58 0.02 -2.81
N GLU A 160 0.31 -0.55 -3.98
CA GLU A 160 1.03 -0.25 -5.22
C GLU A 160 0.93 1.24 -5.58
N ARG A 161 -0.28 1.81 -5.55
CA ARG A 161 -0.48 3.25 -5.79
C ARG A 161 0.22 4.12 -4.75
N ASN A 162 0.18 3.75 -3.47
CA ASN A 162 0.83 4.54 -2.43
C ASN A 162 2.34 4.58 -2.62
N LYS A 163 2.96 3.45 -3.02
CA LYS A 163 4.39 3.42 -3.36
C LYS A 163 4.73 4.36 -4.53
N ILE A 164 3.83 4.51 -5.50
CA ILE A 164 3.99 5.45 -6.62
C ILE A 164 3.80 6.91 -6.17
N LEU A 165 2.91 7.17 -5.21
CA LEU A 165 2.71 8.52 -4.67
C LEU A 165 3.85 8.97 -3.74
N ASP A 166 4.42 8.05 -2.95
CA ASP A 166 5.54 8.31 -2.04
C ASP A 166 6.86 8.58 -2.80
N ASP A 167 7.00 8.09 -4.03
CA ASP A 167 8.06 8.48 -4.96
C ASP A 167 7.44 8.73 -6.35
N PRO A 168 7.14 10.01 -6.70
CA PRO A 168 6.51 10.40 -7.96
C PRO A 168 7.29 9.97 -9.22
N PHE A 169 8.57 9.64 -9.06
CA PHE A 169 9.43 9.14 -10.12
C PHE A 169 9.42 7.63 -10.22
N MET A 170 8.65 6.88 -9.42
CA MET A 170 8.66 5.41 -9.41
C MET A 170 8.35 4.79 -10.77
N VAL A 171 7.40 5.35 -11.52
CA VAL A 171 7.08 4.86 -12.87
C VAL A 171 8.27 5.08 -13.81
N GLU A 172 8.96 6.21 -13.68
CA GLU A 172 10.17 6.52 -14.45
C GLU A 172 11.35 5.64 -14.01
N ARG A 173 11.59 5.48 -12.70
CA ARG A 173 12.60 4.59 -12.12
C ARG A 173 12.38 3.13 -12.48
N LEU A 174 11.14 2.65 -12.52
CA LEU A 174 10.80 1.30 -12.98
C LEU A 174 11.02 1.15 -14.49
N ARG A 175 10.72 2.19 -15.28
CA ARG A 175 11.03 2.21 -16.71
C ARG A 175 12.54 2.17 -16.92
N ASP A 176 13.29 3.04 -16.26
CA ASP A 176 14.75 3.11 -16.30
C ASP A 176 15.39 1.80 -15.84
N LEU A 177 14.85 1.18 -14.78
CA LEU A 177 15.28 -0.14 -14.32
C LEU A 177 15.06 -1.19 -15.40
N ASN A 178 13.86 -1.26 -16.00
CA ASN A 178 13.56 -2.22 -17.06
C ASN A 178 14.43 -2.00 -18.30
N ASP A 179 14.60 -0.74 -18.71
CA ASP A 179 15.42 -0.35 -19.86
C ASP A 179 16.88 -0.69 -19.61
N THR A 180 17.40 -0.42 -18.41
CA THR A 180 18.77 -0.79 -18.03
C THR A 180 18.94 -2.30 -17.98
N MET A 181 18.03 -3.03 -17.34
CA MET A 181 18.03 -4.51 -17.29
C MET A 181 17.99 -5.13 -18.69
N SER A 182 17.29 -4.52 -19.65
CA SER A 182 17.22 -5.02 -21.03
C SER A 182 18.56 -4.92 -21.78
N ARG A 183 19.42 -3.98 -21.39
CA ARG A 183 20.74 -3.75 -21.98
C ARG A 183 21.82 -4.64 -21.35
N LEU A 184 21.58 -5.17 -20.15
CA LEU A 184 22.50 -6.06 -19.46
C LEU A 184 22.48 -7.48 -20.05
N SER A 185 23.67 -8.07 -20.19
CA SER A 185 23.82 -9.48 -20.55
C SER A 185 23.20 -10.40 -19.48
N PRO A 186 22.91 -11.67 -19.82
CA PRO A 186 22.41 -12.63 -18.82
C PRO A 186 23.32 -12.76 -17.59
N ALA A 187 24.64 -12.77 -17.78
CA ALA A 187 25.62 -12.86 -16.70
C ALA A 187 25.61 -11.64 -15.78
N GLU A 188 25.42 -10.44 -16.34
CA GLU A 188 25.34 -9.18 -15.59
C GLU A 188 24.05 -9.08 -14.79
N ARG A 189 22.91 -9.48 -15.39
CA ARG A 189 21.61 -9.54 -14.68
C ARG A 189 21.67 -10.50 -13.50
N GLU A 190 22.26 -11.68 -13.72
CA GLU A 190 22.45 -12.64 -12.64
C GLU A 190 23.42 -12.11 -11.57
N THR A 191 24.45 -11.37 -11.95
CA THR A 191 25.35 -10.70 -10.99
C THR A 191 24.57 -9.78 -10.06
N ILE A 192 23.69 -8.93 -10.60
CA ILE A 192 22.81 -8.07 -9.79
C ILE A 192 21.89 -8.92 -8.90
N ARG A 193 21.28 -9.99 -9.44
CA ARG A 193 20.42 -10.91 -8.67
C ARG A 193 21.14 -11.54 -7.48
N GLN A 194 22.40 -11.97 -7.67
CA GLN A 194 23.20 -12.55 -6.59
C GLN A 194 23.49 -11.52 -5.48
N PHE A 195 23.69 -10.25 -5.81
CA PHE A 195 23.76 -9.18 -4.80
C PHE A 195 22.41 -8.93 -4.10
N VAL A 196 21.27 -9.06 -4.80
CA VAL A 196 19.94 -8.96 -4.17
C VAL A 196 19.78 -10.06 -3.11
N ILE A 197 20.16 -11.29 -3.43
CA ILE A 197 20.02 -12.46 -2.55
C ILE A 197 20.98 -12.38 -1.36
N HIS A 198 22.27 -12.12 -1.63
CA HIS A 198 23.32 -12.26 -0.62
C HIS A 198 23.69 -10.95 0.08
N ARG A 199 23.14 -9.82 -0.38
CA ARG A 199 23.36 -8.44 0.10
C ARG A 199 24.78 -7.91 -0.08
N GLU A 200 25.79 -8.71 0.26
CA GLU A 200 27.21 -8.35 0.18
C GLU A 200 28.03 -9.50 -0.39
N LEU A 201 28.83 -9.22 -1.42
CA LEU A 201 29.72 -10.20 -2.04
C LEU A 201 31.04 -9.55 -2.47
N SER A 202 32.12 -10.33 -2.44
CA SER A 202 33.35 -9.95 -3.13
C SER A 202 33.26 -10.19 -4.64
N THR A 203 34.13 -9.57 -5.42
CA THR A 203 34.19 -9.82 -6.88
C THR A 203 34.37 -11.30 -7.21
N ALA A 204 35.27 -12.00 -6.52
CA ALA A 204 35.44 -13.45 -6.66
C ALA A 204 34.20 -14.23 -6.22
N GLY A 205 33.57 -13.82 -5.11
CA GLY A 205 32.38 -14.46 -4.56
C GLY A 205 31.19 -14.40 -5.51
N VAL A 206 30.90 -13.23 -6.08
CA VAL A 206 29.79 -13.08 -7.04
C VAL A 206 30.08 -13.80 -8.36
N LYS A 207 31.33 -13.75 -8.86
CA LYS A 207 31.74 -14.49 -10.07
C LYS A 207 31.48 -15.99 -9.92
N MET A 208 31.84 -16.56 -8.78
CA MET A 208 31.62 -17.98 -8.50
C MET A 208 30.12 -18.32 -8.46
N LYS A 209 29.31 -17.48 -7.83
CA LYS A 209 27.85 -17.67 -7.74
C LYS A 209 27.16 -17.61 -9.09
N VAL A 210 27.51 -16.63 -9.92
CA VAL A 210 26.97 -16.52 -11.29
C VAL A 210 27.40 -17.71 -12.14
N LYS A 211 28.66 -18.16 -12.04
CA LYS A 211 29.11 -19.38 -12.73
C LYS A 211 28.31 -20.62 -12.27
N ASN A 212 28.01 -20.72 -10.98
CA ASN A 212 27.27 -21.85 -10.41
C ASN A 212 25.76 -21.83 -10.70
N SER A 213 25.19 -20.71 -11.16
CA SER A 213 23.78 -20.66 -11.59
C SER A 213 23.56 -21.27 -12.99
N GLY A 214 24.64 -21.63 -13.69
CA GLY A 214 24.58 -22.24 -15.02
C GLY A 214 24.42 -21.24 -16.18
N ILE A 215 24.49 -19.93 -15.88
CA ILE A 215 24.43 -18.87 -16.90
C ILE A 215 25.77 -18.75 -17.65
N ASP A 216 25.69 -18.50 -18.95
CA ASP A 216 26.87 -18.28 -19.80
C ASP A 216 27.63 -17.01 -19.38
N MET A 217 28.94 -17.16 -19.16
CA MET A 217 29.85 -16.13 -18.66
C MET A 217 30.56 -15.33 -19.75
N ALA A 218 30.27 -15.57 -21.04
CA ALA A 218 30.98 -14.95 -22.17
C ALA A 218 30.96 -13.40 -22.19
N ARG A 219 30.02 -12.77 -21.49
CA ARG A 219 29.92 -11.30 -21.31
C ARG A 219 29.79 -10.88 -19.85
N TRP A 220 30.40 -11.62 -18.95
CA TRP A 220 30.39 -11.25 -17.54
C TRP A 220 31.30 -10.05 -17.26
N SER A 221 30.76 -9.06 -16.56
CA SER A 221 31.46 -7.84 -16.16
C SER A 221 31.79 -7.88 -14.67
N VAL A 222 32.96 -7.34 -14.29
CA VAL A 222 33.32 -7.17 -12.87
C VAL A 222 32.36 -6.16 -12.21
N PRO A 223 32.12 -6.27 -10.89
CA PRO A 223 31.22 -5.36 -10.17
C PRO A 223 31.54 -3.88 -10.37
N ASP A 224 32.81 -3.47 -10.43
CA ASP A 224 33.19 -2.07 -10.70
C ASP A 224 32.60 -1.54 -12.03
N HIS A 225 32.55 -2.38 -13.07
CA HIS A 225 31.93 -1.98 -14.32
C HIS A 225 30.41 -1.82 -14.16
N LEU A 226 29.77 -2.72 -13.41
CA LEU A 226 28.34 -2.63 -13.09
C LEU A 226 28.01 -1.39 -12.24
N VAL A 227 28.91 -0.98 -11.34
CA VAL A 227 28.80 0.30 -10.61
C VAL A 227 28.73 1.45 -11.62
N GLN A 228 29.62 1.48 -12.62
CA GLN A 228 29.69 2.57 -13.59
C GLN A 228 28.46 2.64 -14.50
N ILE A 229 27.94 1.51 -14.97
CA ILE A 229 26.86 1.50 -15.97
C ILE A 229 25.45 1.49 -15.35
N THR A 230 25.31 1.07 -14.08
CA THR A 230 24.00 0.99 -13.41
C THR A 230 23.87 1.97 -12.23
N GLY A 231 24.94 2.21 -11.49
CA GLY A 231 24.88 2.92 -10.21
C GLY A 231 24.08 2.18 -9.13
N TRP A 232 23.73 0.91 -9.30
CA TRP A 232 22.85 0.17 -8.35
C TRP A 232 23.60 -0.52 -7.22
N ILE A 233 24.89 -0.75 -7.40
CA ILE A 233 25.79 -1.33 -6.40
C ILE A 233 26.87 -0.32 -6.05
N SER A 234 27.40 -0.41 -4.84
CA SER A 234 28.50 0.42 -4.35
C SER A 234 29.60 -0.44 -3.73
N PRO A 235 30.88 -0.05 -3.90
CA PRO A 235 31.99 -0.67 -3.18
C PRO A 235 31.93 -0.34 -1.68
N LYS A 236 32.36 -1.27 -0.84
CA LYS A 236 32.59 -0.98 0.58
C LYS A 236 33.87 -0.18 0.79
N SER A 237 33.91 0.55 1.91
CA SER A 237 35.11 1.27 2.35
C SER A 237 36.30 0.33 2.47
N GLY A 238 37.44 0.70 1.88
CA GLY A 238 38.66 -0.11 1.88
C GLY A 238 38.94 -0.90 0.60
N ASN A 239 38.05 -0.85 -0.41
CA ASN A 239 38.33 -1.43 -1.72
C ASN A 239 39.58 -0.78 -2.36
N LYS A 240 40.42 -1.59 -2.99
CA LYS A 240 41.66 -1.14 -3.64
C LYS A 240 41.50 -1.16 -5.16
N PRO A 241 41.92 -0.09 -5.87
CA PRO A 241 41.74 0.02 -7.32
C PRO A 241 42.56 -0.97 -8.16
N TYR A 242 43.57 -1.62 -7.56
CA TYR A 242 44.45 -2.60 -8.23
C TYR A 242 44.35 -4.01 -7.60
N ASP A 243 43.26 -4.32 -6.89
CA ASP A 243 43.09 -5.64 -6.29
C ASP A 243 42.58 -6.68 -7.31
N ASP A 244 43.23 -7.84 -7.33
CA ASP A 244 42.89 -8.98 -8.20
C ASP A 244 41.65 -9.71 -7.68
N MET A 245 40.50 -9.04 -7.72
CA MET A 245 39.14 -9.57 -7.52
C MET A 245 38.80 -10.23 -6.17
N GLN A 246 39.74 -10.44 -5.25
CA GLN A 246 39.47 -11.25 -4.06
C GLN A 246 38.92 -10.46 -2.87
N LEU A 247 39.37 -9.23 -2.67
CA LEU A 247 39.11 -8.48 -1.43
C LEU A 247 38.08 -7.37 -1.60
N ASN A 248 37.87 -6.87 -2.83
CA ASN A 248 36.87 -5.83 -3.08
C ASN A 248 35.44 -6.38 -2.86
N VAL A 249 34.74 -5.81 -1.88
CA VAL A 249 33.36 -6.16 -1.51
C VAL A 249 32.40 -5.08 -1.97
N TYR A 250 31.22 -5.49 -2.42
CA TYR A 250 30.17 -4.62 -2.92
C TYR A 250 28.82 -4.98 -2.29
N SER A 251 27.94 -3.99 -2.24
CA SER A 251 26.55 -4.13 -1.79
C SER A 251 25.60 -3.33 -2.67
N ILE A 252 24.33 -3.72 -2.71
CA ILE A 252 23.30 -2.92 -3.39
C ILE A 252 23.02 -1.64 -2.61
N ASN A 253 22.82 -0.56 -3.34
CA ASN A 253 22.38 0.72 -2.80
C ASN A 253 21.00 0.57 -2.14
N PRO A 254 20.81 1.01 -0.88
CA PRO A 254 19.58 0.78 -0.13
C PRO A 254 18.31 1.21 -0.87
N GLU A 255 18.37 2.31 -1.62
CA GLU A 255 17.25 2.84 -2.41
C GLU A 255 16.85 1.92 -3.57
N MET A 256 17.80 1.19 -4.16
CA MET A 256 17.55 0.28 -5.28
C MET A 256 17.10 -1.11 -4.84
N LEU A 257 17.36 -1.49 -3.59
CA LEU A 257 17.11 -2.85 -3.09
C LEU A 257 15.64 -3.27 -3.21
N PRO A 258 14.64 -2.45 -2.82
CA PRO A 258 13.23 -2.82 -2.94
C PRO A 258 12.78 -3.00 -4.40
N LEU A 259 13.26 -2.12 -5.29
CA LEU A 259 12.95 -2.13 -6.73
C LEU A 259 13.50 -3.40 -7.40
N LEU A 260 14.78 -3.69 -7.18
CA LEU A 260 15.44 -4.88 -7.73
C LEU A 260 14.85 -6.17 -7.16
N THR A 261 14.53 -6.20 -5.86
CA THR A 261 13.87 -7.36 -5.23
C THR A 261 12.53 -7.66 -5.91
N THR A 262 11.72 -6.62 -6.14
CA THR A 262 10.41 -6.77 -6.80
C THR A 262 10.57 -7.22 -8.25
N TYR A 263 11.53 -6.66 -8.98
CA TYR A 263 11.80 -7.03 -10.38
C TYR A 263 12.12 -8.52 -10.55
N PHE A 264 13.01 -9.08 -9.72
CA PHE A 264 13.39 -10.50 -9.83
C PHE A 264 12.27 -11.44 -9.35
N LEU A 265 11.51 -11.07 -8.31
CA LEU A 265 10.37 -11.87 -7.84
C LEU A 265 9.25 -11.99 -8.89
N ALA A 266 9.06 -10.98 -9.74
CA ALA A 266 8.03 -11.01 -10.80
C ALA A 266 8.45 -11.82 -12.05
N LYS A 267 9.70 -12.29 -12.11
CA LYS A 267 10.29 -13.00 -13.25
C LYS A 267 10.71 -14.43 -12.94
N ASP A 268 10.67 -14.82 -11.67
CA ASP A 268 10.77 -16.18 -11.17
C ASP A 268 9.38 -16.86 -11.16
#